data_AF-A0A3R6WZ70-F1
#
_entry.id   AF-A0A3R6WZ70-F1
#
_cell.length_a   1.000
_cell.length_b   1.000
_cell.length_c   1.000
_cell.angle_alpha   90.00
_cell.angle_beta   90.00
_cell.angle_gamma   90.00
#
_symmetry.space_group_name_H-M   'P 1'
#
loop_
_entity.id
_entity.type
_entity.pdbx_description
1 polymer ?
#
loop_
_entity_poly.entity_id
_entity_poly.type
_entity_poly.pdbx_seq_one_letter_code
_entity_poly.pdbx_strand_id
1 'polypeptide(L)'
;MKQLMAVYETVLGSCLQLHYVMADAALTPVGALKTLQSQLGIKVILMCFYHFVACVNRRLGVVPISVKALVARYLFKMHVSRSVGECQLH
;
A
#
# COMPACT_ATOMS: atom_id res chain seq x y z
N MET A 1 4.13 -0.60 21.48
CA MET A 1 2.97 -1.11 20.70
C MET A 1 1.83 -1.58 21.59
N LYS A 2 2.07 -2.43 22.61
CA LYS A 2 1.05 -2.77 23.63
C LYS A 2 0.36 -1.56 24.27
N GLN A 3 1.11 -0.53 24.65
CA GLN A 3 0.56 0.70 25.22
C GLN A 3 -0.34 1.47 24.24
N LEU A 4 0.00 1.51 22.95
CA LEU A 4 -0.81 2.17 21.92
C LEU A 4 -2.14 1.42 21.72
N MET A 5 -2.10 0.09 21.69
CA MET A 5 -3.28 -0.76 21.58
C MET A 5 -4.21 -0.56 22.77
N ALA A 6 -3.65 -0.52 23.99
CA ALA A 6 -4.41 -0.31 25.22
C ALA A 6 -5.09 1.07 25.26
N VAL A 7 -4.40 2.12 24.80
CA VAL A 7 -4.99 3.46 24.69
C VAL A 7 -6.14 3.46 23.69
N TYR A 8 -5.96 2.83 22.53
CA TYR A 8 -7.00 2.77 21.50
C TYR A 8 -8.25 2.03 21.99
N GLU A 9 -8.07 0.87 22.63
CA GLU A 9 -9.15 0.09 23.22
C GLU A 9 -9.88 0.85 24.33
N THR A 10 -9.14 1.57 25.18
CA THR A 10 -9.73 2.41 26.24
C THR A 10 -10.59 3.54 25.67
N VAL A 11 -10.15 4.17 24.57
CA VAL A 11 -10.85 5.32 23.99
C VAL A 11 -12.03 4.90 23.10
N LEU A 12 -11.88 3.84 22.32
CA LEU A 12 -12.84 3.44 21.28
C LEU A 12 -13.65 2.19 21.64
N GLY A 13 -13.39 1.59 22.80
CA GLY A 13 -14.08 0.38 23.27
C GLY A 13 -13.84 -0.86 22.41
N SER A 14 -12.83 -0.83 21.54
CA SER A 14 -12.51 -1.91 20.61
C SER A 14 -11.03 -1.93 20.24
N CYS A 15 -10.49 -3.13 19.95
CA CYS A 15 -9.14 -3.25 19.44
C CYS A 15 -8.99 -2.54 18.10
N LEU A 16 -7.90 -1.80 17.90
CA LEU A 16 -7.54 -1.22 16.61
C LEU A 16 -7.42 -2.35 15.57
N GLN A 17 -8.21 -2.26 14.50
CA GLN A 17 -8.14 -3.17 13.35
C GLN A 17 -7.71 -2.42 12.11
N LEU A 18 -6.48 -2.68 11.65
CA LEU A 18 -5.93 -2.06 10.46
C LEU A 18 -6.10 -2.98 9.26
N HIS A 19 -7.31 -3.11 8.72
CA HIS A 19 -7.60 -4.07 7.64
C HIS A 19 -6.72 -3.91 6.39
N TYR A 20 -6.46 -2.67 5.99
CA TYR A 20 -5.65 -2.34 4.82
C TYR A 20 -4.56 -1.35 5.24
N VAL A 21 -3.31 -1.72 5.06
CA VAL A 21 -2.17 -0.84 5.37
C VAL A 21 -1.34 -0.61 4.13
N MET A 22 -1.06 0.66 3.83
CA MET A 22 -0.18 1.00 2.73
C MET A 22 1.28 1.01 3.20
N ALA A 23 2.14 0.31 2.47
CA ALA A 23 3.58 0.31 2.71
C ALA A 23 4.32 0.92 1.51
N ASP A 24 5.46 1.58 1.78
CA ASP A 24 6.48 1.78 0.76
C ASP A 24 6.94 0.41 0.25
N ALA A 25 7.27 0.31 -1.05
CA ALA A 25 7.83 -0.89 -1.68
C ALA A 25 9.22 -1.28 -1.14
N ALA A 26 9.87 -0.42 -0.36
CA ALA A 26 11.11 -0.73 0.31
C ALA A 26 10.98 -1.97 1.23
N LEU A 27 12.00 -2.82 1.23
CA LEU A 27 12.05 -4.07 2.00
C LEU A 27 11.85 -3.85 3.50
N THR A 28 12.46 -2.80 4.06
CA THR A 28 12.42 -2.52 5.50
C THR A 28 11.02 -2.14 6.00
N PRO A 29 10.30 -1.18 5.38
CA PRO A 29 8.90 -0.89 5.73
C PRO A 29 7.95 -2.08 5.57
N VAL A 30 8.04 -2.82 4.46
CA VAL A 30 7.19 -4.01 4.24
C VAL A 30 7.50 -5.09 5.28
N GLY A 31 8.77 -5.32 5.57
CA GLY A 31 9.21 -6.30 6.57
C GLY A 31 8.68 -5.98 7.96
N ALA A 32 8.78 -4.71 8.38
CA ALA A 32 8.24 -4.25 9.67
C ALA A 32 6.71 -4.41 9.75
N LEU A 33 5.98 -4.16 8.67
CA LEU A 33 4.52 -4.35 8.66
C LEU A 33 4.12 -5.82 8.67
N LYS A 34 4.90 -6.70 8.02
CA LYS A 34 4.68 -8.16 8.08
C LYS A 34 4.87 -8.72 9.48
N THR A 35 5.89 -8.27 10.22
CA THR A 35 6.11 -8.72 11.61
C THR A 35 5.02 -8.22 12.56
N LEU A 36 4.39 -7.09 12.25
CA LEU A 36 3.30 -6.50 13.02
C LEU A 36 1.90 -6.95 12.54
N GLN A 37 1.83 -7.73 11.45
CA GLN A 37 0.59 -8.02 10.75
C GLN A 37 -0.46 -8.68 11.65
N SER A 38 -0.06 -9.71 12.40
CA SER A 38 -0.95 -10.43 13.33
C SER A 38 -1.33 -9.59 14.55
N GLN A 39 -0.42 -8.75 15.03
CA GLN A 39 -0.65 -7.91 16.22
C GLN A 39 -1.63 -6.77 15.95
N LEU A 40 -1.67 -6.28 14.71
CA LEU A 40 -2.51 -5.14 14.30
C LEU A 40 -3.77 -5.56 13.53
N GLY A 41 -4.01 -6.87 13.38
CA GLY A 41 -5.14 -7.39 12.61
C GLY A 41 -5.09 -7.01 11.13
N ILE A 42 -3.89 -6.87 10.56
CA ILE A 42 -3.72 -6.42 9.17
C ILE A 42 -4.06 -7.56 8.21
N LYS A 43 -5.13 -7.39 7.44
CA LYS A 43 -5.57 -8.40 6.46
C LYS A 43 -4.76 -8.30 5.18
N VAL A 44 -4.51 -7.08 4.70
CA VAL A 44 -3.80 -6.84 3.43
C VAL A 44 -2.83 -5.67 3.56
N ILE A 45 -1.58 -5.89 3.17
CA ILE A 45 -0.60 -4.81 2.97
C ILE A 45 -0.66 -4.42 1.49
N LEU A 46 -1.11 -3.22 1.21
CA LEU A 46 -1.22 -2.68 -0.14
C LEU A 46 0.06 -1.90 -0.51
N MET A 47 0.51 -2.07 -1.75
CA MET A 47 1.54 -1.21 -2.30
C MET A 47 0.89 0.08 -2.82
N CYS A 48 1.55 1.22 -2.56
CA CYS A 48 1.13 2.50 -3.11
C CYS A 48 1.25 2.49 -4.64
N PHE A 49 0.16 2.82 -5.34
CA PHE A 49 0.16 2.93 -6.79
C PHE A 49 1.23 3.91 -7.31
N TYR A 50 1.31 5.11 -6.71
CA TYR A 50 2.26 6.14 -7.14
C TYR A 50 3.72 5.73 -6.93
N HIS A 51 4.05 5.06 -5.83
CA HIS A 51 5.40 4.51 -5.64
C HIS A 51 5.71 3.44 -6.67
N PHE A 52 4.73 2.60 -7.02
CA PHE A 52 4.92 1.58 -8.05
C PHE A 52 5.17 2.21 -9.43
N VAL A 53 4.35 3.19 -9.82
CA VAL A 53 4.51 3.92 -11.09
C VAL A 53 5.84 4.67 -11.13
N ALA A 54 6.23 5.36 -10.05
CA ALA A 54 7.51 6.06 -9.98
C ALA A 54 8.71 5.09 -10.09
N CYS A 55 8.64 3.95 -9.40
CA CYS A 55 9.70 2.93 -9.43
C CYS A 55 9.82 2.28 -10.83
N VAL A 56 8.68 2.00 -11.47
CA VAL A 56 8.63 1.50 -12.85
C VAL A 56 9.18 2.53 -13.83
N ASN A 57 8.75 3.80 -13.76
CA ASN A 57 9.26 4.84 -14.64
C ASN A 57 10.77 5.05 -14.49
N ARG A 58 11.30 4.99 -13.26
CA ARG A 58 12.74 5.05 -13.01
C ARG A 58 13.48 3.87 -13.63
N ARG A 59 12.96 2.65 -13.49
CA ARG A 59 13.60 1.42 -14.02
C ARG A 59 13.46 1.29 -15.54
N LEU A 60 12.37 1.80 -16.12
CA LEU A 60 12.14 1.78 -17.56
C LEU A 60 12.94 2.86 -18.30
N GLY A 61 13.68 3.76 -17.63
CA GLY A 61 14.70 4.61 -18.26
C GLY A 61 14.31 5.21 -19.62
N VAL A 62 15.05 4.83 -20.67
CA VAL A 62 14.90 5.27 -22.08
C VAL A 62 13.86 4.48 -22.90
N VAL A 63 13.09 3.59 -22.26
CA VAL A 63 12.04 2.82 -22.93
C VAL A 63 11.00 3.76 -23.56
N PRO A 64 10.47 3.44 -24.76
CA PRO A 64 9.46 4.24 -25.44
C PRO A 64 8.24 4.55 -24.57
N ILE A 65 7.67 5.73 -24.76
CA ILE A 65 6.48 6.22 -24.04
C ILE A 65 5.29 5.26 -24.18
N SER A 66 5.11 4.66 -25.37
CA SER A 66 4.05 3.68 -25.63
C SER A 66 4.14 2.44 -24.72
N VAL A 67 5.36 1.96 -24.46
CA VAL A 67 5.60 0.82 -23.57
C VAL A 67 5.38 1.22 -22.11
N LYS A 68 5.82 2.42 -21.70
CA LYS A 68 5.53 2.95 -20.36
C LYS A 68 4.02 3.10 -20.11
N ALA A 69 3.27 3.58 -21.09
CA ALA A 69 1.81 3.70 -21.03
C ALA A 69 1.13 2.34 -20.92
N LEU A 70 1.61 1.34 -21.68
CA LEU A 70 1.10 -0.03 -21.58
C LEU A 70 1.34 -0.61 -20.19
N VAL A 71 2.55 -0.48 -19.65
CA VAL A 71 2.88 -0.94 -18.30
C VAL A 71 2.00 -0.24 -17.26
N ALA A 72 1.85 1.08 -17.31
CA ALA A 72 0.98 1.83 -16.40
C ALA A 72 -0.47 1.33 -16.44
N ARG A 73 -1.00 0.99 -17.63
CA ARG A 73 -2.33 0.41 -17.79
C ARG A 73 -2.48 -0.95 -17.11
N TYR A 74 -1.45 -1.79 -17.17
CA TYR A 74 -1.44 -3.07 -16.43
C TYR A 74 -1.28 -2.88 -14.93
N LEU A 75 -0.43 -1.93 -14.49
CA LEU A 75 -0.30 -1.56 -13.08
C LEU A 75 -1.64 -1.11 -12.50
N PHE A 76 -2.42 -0.35 -13.28
CA PHE A 76 -3.76 0.11 -12.89
C PHE A 76 -4.74 -1.05 -12.63
N LYS A 77 -4.53 -2.24 -13.21
CA LYS A 77 -5.37 -3.42 -12.96
C LYS A 77 -4.93 -4.24 -11.74
N MET A 78 -3.80 -3.89 -11.10
CA MET A 78 -3.32 -4.59 -9.92
C MET A 78 -3.98 -4.08 -8.63
N HIS A 79 -3.89 -4.89 -7.56
CA HIS A 79 -4.40 -4.55 -6.22
C HIS A 79 -3.44 -3.57 -5.51
N VAL A 80 -3.45 -2.32 -5.98
CA VAL A 80 -2.71 -1.20 -5.41
C VAL A 80 -3.65 -0.28 -4.63
N SER A 81 -3.15 0.35 -3.57
CA SER A 81 -3.87 1.41 -2.87
C SER A 81 -3.90 2.68 -3.72
N ARG A 82 -5.09 3.26 -3.90
CA ARG A 82 -5.38 4.40 -4.79
C ARG A 82 -6.41 5.33 -4.15
N SER A 83 -6.48 6.57 -4.63
CA SER A 83 -7.51 7.52 -4.19
C SER A 83 -8.90 7.09 -4.69
N VAL A 84 -9.95 7.47 -3.96
CA VAL A 84 -11.35 7.15 -4.31
C VAL A 84 -11.75 7.70 -5.68
N GLY A 85 -11.29 8.91 -6.03
CA GLY A 85 -11.57 9.53 -7.33
C GLY A 85 -10.97 8.77 -8.52
N GLU A 86 -9.81 8.12 -8.34
CA GLU A 86 -9.21 7.28 -9.38
C GLU A 86 -9.91 5.93 -9.55
N CYS A 87 -10.51 5.39 -8.48
CA CYS A 87 -11.35 4.20 -8.57
C CYS A 87 -12.64 4.44 -9.36
N GLN A 88 -13.08 5.71 -9.49
CA GLN A 88 -14.32 6.09 -10.18
C GLN A 88 -14.09 6.51 -11.65
N LEU A 89 -12.85 6.72 -12.07
CA LEU A 89 -12.50 7.10 -13.45
C LEU A 89 -12.54 5.91 -14.44
N HIS A 90 -12.88 4.71 -13.97
CA HIS A 90 -12.97 3.47 -14.74
C HIS A 90 -14.11 2.58 -14.25
#